data_AF-A0A1E3VPE8-F1
#
_entry.id   AF-A0A1E3VPE8-F1
#
_cell.length_a   1.000
_cell.length_b   1.000
_cell.length_c   1.000
_cell.angle_alpha   90.00
_cell.angle_beta   90.00
_cell.angle_gamma   90.00
#
_symmetry.space_group_name_H-M   'P 1'
#
loop_
_entity.id
_entity.type
_entity.pdbx_description
1 polymer ?
#
loop_
_entity_poly.entity_id
_entity_poly.type
_entity_poly.pdbx_seq_one_letter_code
_entity_poly.pdbx_strand_id
1 'polypeptide(L)'
;MAASEPILNVPRAVVVASAIMIAVQVIRGLLPDEMDLTVLLTLAFIPARYSGAALELPGGYVSAVTSFVTYMVVHGGWTHLLVNVLWMLAFGTAVARRIGTRGFFEFSILCGVAGALTHLALHWGEMAPVVGASAAISGQMAGALRFVFFAKRLPGERAPDSLTRHSPASAPPCGITASSRSSYSGSSSMPISG
;
A
#
# COMPACT_ATOMS: atom_id res chain seq x y z
N MET A 1 -30.12 -13.61 -20.52
CA MET A 1 -28.73 -14.03 -20.25
C MET A 1 -28.19 -13.14 -19.15
N ALA A 2 -28.01 -13.66 -17.93
CA ALA A 2 -27.40 -12.90 -16.85
C ALA A 2 -25.93 -12.68 -17.21
N ALA A 3 -25.52 -11.42 -17.39
CA ALA A 3 -24.11 -11.09 -17.56
C ALA A 3 -23.42 -11.44 -16.24
N SER A 4 -22.52 -12.42 -16.26
CA SER A 4 -21.64 -12.69 -15.14
C SER A 4 -20.78 -11.45 -14.92
N GLU A 5 -21.05 -10.70 -13.84
CA GLU A 5 -20.13 -9.63 -13.47
C GLU A 5 -18.78 -10.24 -13.11
N PRO A 6 -17.66 -9.68 -13.61
CA PRO A 6 -16.34 -10.18 -13.26
C PRO A 6 -16.17 -10.15 -11.74
N ILE A 7 -15.92 -11.32 -11.14
CA ILE A 7 -15.74 -11.47 -9.68
C ILE A 7 -14.57 -10.62 -9.14
N LEU A 8 -13.67 -10.18 -10.03
CA LEU A 8 -12.56 -9.28 -9.76
C LEU A 8 -12.62 -8.08 -10.72
N ASN A 9 -13.18 -6.96 -10.27
CA ASN A 9 -13.10 -5.69 -10.99
C ASN A 9 -11.70 -5.07 -10.83
N VAL A 10 -10.73 -5.60 -11.58
CA VAL A 10 -9.32 -5.17 -11.57
C VAL A 10 -9.15 -3.93 -12.46
N PRO A 11 -8.45 -2.87 -12.00
CA PRO A 11 -8.15 -1.70 -12.82
C PRO A 11 -7.41 -2.07 -14.11
N ARG A 12 -7.79 -1.44 -15.23
CA ARG A 12 -7.18 -1.66 -16.55
C ARG A 12 -5.66 -1.58 -16.53
N ALA A 13 -5.08 -0.68 -15.75
CA ALA A 13 -3.63 -0.50 -15.63
C ALA A 13 -2.92 -1.78 -15.16
N VAL A 14 -3.46 -2.44 -14.14
CA VAL A 14 -2.90 -3.67 -13.57
C VAL A 14 -3.07 -4.84 -14.53
N VAL A 15 -4.22 -4.93 -15.21
CA VAL A 15 -4.46 -5.94 -16.24
C VAL A 15 -3.47 -5.79 -17.38
N VAL A 16 -3.28 -4.57 -17.89
CA VAL A 16 -2.34 -4.28 -18.99
C VAL A 16 -0.90 -4.60 -18.58
N ALA A 17 -0.46 -4.16 -17.39
CA ALA A 17 0.88 -4.48 -16.90
C ALA A 17 1.10 -6.00 -16.76
N SER A 18 0.12 -6.73 -16.20
CA SER A 18 0.17 -8.19 -16.07
C SER A 18 0.24 -8.86 -17.44
N ALA A 19 -0.60 -8.42 -18.37
CA ALA A 19 -0.67 -8.96 -19.72
C ALA A 19 0.65 -8.74 -20.48
N ILE A 20 1.29 -7.58 -20.33
CA ILE A 20 2.60 -7.30 -20.93
C ILE A 20 3.65 -8.28 -20.40
N MET A 21 3.76 -8.47 -19.09
CA MET A 21 4.75 -9.38 -18.51
C MET A 21 4.50 -10.84 -18.90
N ILE A 22 3.24 -11.27 -18.92
CA ILE A 22 2.85 -12.60 -19.37
C ILE A 22 3.18 -12.79 -20.85
N ALA A 23 2.84 -11.83 -21.70
CA ALA A 23 3.14 -11.89 -23.13
C ALA A 23 4.64 -11.97 -23.38
N VAL A 24 5.45 -11.17 -22.68
CA VAL A 24 6.92 -11.23 -22.75
C VAL A 24 7.43 -12.62 -22.35
N GLN A 25 6.92 -13.20 -21.26
CA GLN A 25 7.32 -14.53 -20.82
C GLN A 25 6.91 -15.64 -21.80
N VAL A 26 5.71 -15.54 -22.39
CA VAL A 26 5.24 -16.47 -23.42
C VAL A 26 6.13 -16.38 -24.65
N ILE A 27 6.35 -15.17 -25.18
CA ILE A 27 7.19 -14.95 -26.36
C ILE A 27 8.59 -15.52 -26.13
N ARG A 28 9.18 -15.25 -24.97
CA ARG A 28 10.49 -15.79 -24.57
C ARG A 28 10.52 -17.32 -24.51
N GLY A 29 9.46 -17.94 -23.98
CA GLY A 29 9.33 -19.40 -23.96
C GLY A 29 9.12 -20.06 -25.32
N LEU A 30 8.88 -19.30 -26.38
CA LEU A 30 8.81 -19.79 -27.76
C LEU A 30 10.16 -19.68 -28.50
N LEU A 31 11.14 -18.98 -27.92
CA LEU A 31 12.46 -18.83 -28.50
C LEU A 31 13.33 -20.06 -28.18
N PRO A 32 14.31 -20.39 -29.05
CA PRO A 32 15.38 -21.31 -28.69
C PRO A 32 16.17 -20.83 -27.47
N ASP A 33 16.67 -21.75 -26.65
CA ASP A 33 17.30 -21.45 -25.36
C ASP A 33 18.42 -20.38 -25.45
N GLU A 34 19.27 -20.45 -26.47
CA GLU A 34 20.35 -19.47 -26.69
C GLU A 34 19.83 -18.06 -26.99
N MET A 35 18.75 -17.98 -27.77
CA MET A 35 18.09 -16.71 -28.10
C MET A 35 17.35 -16.16 -26.88
N ASP A 36 16.67 -17.02 -26.11
CA ASP A 36 16.00 -16.62 -24.88
C ASP A 36 16.98 -16.03 -23.88
N LEU A 37 18.11 -16.70 -23.65
CA LEU A 37 19.16 -16.20 -22.76
C LEU A 37 19.71 -14.84 -23.23
N THR A 38 19.97 -14.71 -24.53
CA THR A 38 20.46 -13.45 -25.12
C THR A 38 19.44 -12.31 -24.91
N VAL A 39 18.15 -12.58 -25.14
CA VAL A 39 17.07 -11.61 -24.91
C VAL A 39 16.94 -11.26 -23.44
N LEU A 40 17.00 -12.26 -22.54
CA LEU A 40 16.97 -12.04 -21.09
C LEU A 40 18.11 -11.12 -20.67
N LEU A 41 19.35 -11.43 -21.06
CA LEU A 41 20.53 -10.65 -20.68
C LEU A 41 20.54 -9.25 -21.30
N THR A 42 19.98 -9.10 -22.51
CA THR A 42 19.81 -7.79 -23.18
C THR A 42 18.85 -6.89 -22.41
N LEU A 43 17.75 -7.46 -21.89
CA LEU A 43 16.71 -6.68 -21.20
C LEU A 43 16.95 -6.56 -19.69
N ALA A 44 17.72 -7.47 -19.10
CA ALA A 44 18.08 -7.48 -17.69
C ALA A 44 18.98 -6.30 -17.31
N PHE A 45 18.83 -5.86 -16.06
CA PHE A 45 19.72 -4.89 -15.47
C PHE A 45 20.93 -5.60 -14.87
N ILE A 46 22.13 -5.30 -15.36
CA ILE A 46 23.37 -5.95 -14.92
C ILE A 46 24.33 -4.85 -14.43
N PRO A 47 24.65 -4.78 -13.12
CA PRO A 47 25.54 -3.76 -12.57
C PRO A 47 26.91 -3.69 -13.24
N ALA A 48 27.45 -4.82 -13.68
CA ALA A 48 28.74 -4.88 -14.38
C ALA A 48 28.82 -4.00 -15.64
N ARG A 49 27.69 -3.67 -16.28
CA ARG A 49 27.63 -2.73 -17.43
C ARG A 49 28.27 -1.38 -17.10
N TYR A 50 28.16 -0.92 -15.85
CA TYR A 50 28.68 0.37 -15.41
C TYR A 50 30.12 0.29 -14.88
N SER A 51 30.70 -0.92 -14.84
CA SER A 51 32.10 -1.16 -14.42
C SER A 51 33.05 -1.49 -15.59
N GLY A 52 32.58 -1.35 -16.84
CA GLY A 52 33.39 -1.58 -18.05
C GLY A 52 32.92 -2.73 -18.92
N ALA A 53 32.04 -3.61 -18.43
CA ALA A 53 31.60 -4.81 -19.16
C ALA A 53 30.47 -4.54 -20.19
N ALA A 54 30.12 -3.28 -20.47
CA ALA A 54 28.95 -2.95 -21.29
C ALA A 54 29.01 -3.57 -22.69
N LEU A 55 30.16 -3.54 -23.36
CA LEU A 55 30.35 -4.07 -24.73
C LEU A 55 30.47 -5.60 -24.78
N GLU A 56 30.81 -6.22 -23.65
CA GLU A 56 30.94 -7.67 -23.52
C GLU A 56 29.58 -8.34 -23.28
N LEU A 57 28.60 -7.57 -22.81
CA LEU A 57 27.25 -8.04 -22.51
C LEU A 57 26.29 -7.79 -23.68
N PRO A 58 25.32 -8.70 -23.93
CA PRO A 58 24.29 -8.52 -24.96
C PRO A 58 23.60 -7.15 -24.87
N GLY A 59 23.38 -6.51 -26.02
CA GLY A 59 22.74 -5.19 -26.12
C GLY A 59 23.63 -3.98 -25.85
N GLY A 60 24.88 -4.18 -25.40
CA GLY A 60 25.88 -3.10 -25.38
C GLY A 60 25.49 -1.89 -24.51
N TYR A 61 25.89 -0.70 -24.97
CA TYR A 61 25.53 0.57 -24.35
C TYR A 61 24.04 0.90 -24.43
N VAL A 62 23.31 0.36 -25.40
CA VAL A 62 21.85 0.56 -25.49
C VAL A 62 21.19 -0.03 -24.26
N SER A 63 21.51 -1.28 -23.92
CA SER A 63 21.04 -1.92 -22.70
C SER A 63 21.52 -1.24 -21.42
N ALA A 64 22.70 -0.60 -21.43
CA ALA A 64 23.15 0.19 -20.28
C ALA A 64 22.24 1.41 -19.98
N VAL A 65 21.44 1.86 -20.93
CA VAL A 65 20.45 2.93 -20.72
C VAL A 65 19.04 2.36 -20.53
N THR A 66 18.62 1.42 -21.37
CA THR A 66 17.24 0.91 -21.37
C THR A 66 16.97 -0.06 -20.22
N SER A 67 17.99 -0.75 -19.69
CA SER A 67 17.82 -1.78 -18.66
C SER A 67 17.29 -1.27 -17.34
N PHE A 68 17.35 0.04 -17.06
CA PHE A 68 16.67 0.64 -15.90
C PHE A 68 15.15 0.47 -15.93
N VAL A 69 14.57 0.20 -17.11
CA VAL A 69 13.12 0.00 -17.29
C VAL A 69 12.81 -1.39 -17.84
N THR A 70 13.56 -1.86 -18.84
CA THR A 70 13.23 -3.13 -19.50
C THR A 70 13.33 -4.35 -18.59
N TYR A 71 14.16 -4.28 -17.54
CA TYR A 71 14.31 -5.39 -16.60
C TYR A 71 13.00 -5.71 -15.86
N MET A 72 12.11 -4.71 -15.71
CA MET A 72 10.85 -4.85 -14.97
C MET A 72 9.87 -5.81 -15.66
N VAL A 73 9.97 -6.00 -16.98
CA VAL A 73 9.01 -6.82 -17.74
C VAL A 73 9.49 -8.23 -18.03
N VAL A 74 10.78 -8.51 -17.84
CA VAL A 74 11.37 -9.84 -18.03
C VAL A 74 11.48 -10.57 -16.70
N HIS A 75 11.30 -11.89 -16.70
CA HIS A 75 11.35 -12.71 -15.49
C HIS A 75 12.26 -13.92 -15.69
N GLY A 76 12.85 -14.40 -14.60
CA GLY A 76 13.73 -15.58 -14.61
C GLY A 76 13.01 -16.91 -14.77
N GLY A 77 11.67 -16.91 -14.84
CA GLY A 77 10.85 -18.10 -15.01
C GLY A 77 9.40 -17.91 -14.60
N TRP A 78 8.57 -18.92 -14.83
CA TRP A 78 7.13 -18.89 -14.58
C TRP A 78 6.76 -18.62 -13.12
N THR A 79 7.42 -19.28 -12.17
CA THR A 79 7.16 -19.06 -10.74
C THR A 79 7.45 -17.63 -10.33
N HIS A 80 8.57 -17.07 -10.81
CA HIS A 80 8.93 -15.68 -10.52
C HIS A 80 7.89 -14.71 -11.09
N LEU A 81 7.44 -14.91 -12.33
CA LEU A 81 6.37 -14.12 -12.93
C LEU A 81 5.06 -14.23 -12.14
N LEU A 82 4.64 -15.46 -11.81
CA LEU A 82 3.38 -15.73 -11.12
C LEU A 82 3.31 -14.97 -9.79
N VAL A 83 4.39 -15.03 -9.00
CA VAL A 83 4.49 -14.32 -7.73
C VAL A 83 4.38 -12.81 -7.93
N ASN A 84 5.07 -12.24 -8.93
CA ASN A 84 4.97 -10.81 -9.22
C ASN A 84 3.56 -10.39 -9.63
N VAL A 85 2.91 -11.15 -10.53
CA VAL A 85 1.53 -10.87 -10.95
C VAL A 85 0.56 -10.96 -9.78
N LEU A 86 0.68 -11.98 -8.92
CA LEU A 86 -0.16 -12.14 -7.73
C LEU A 86 -0.04 -10.92 -6.79
N TRP A 87 1.18 -10.52 -6.46
CA TRP A 87 1.43 -9.37 -5.58
C TRP A 87 1.00 -8.05 -6.22
N MET A 88 1.20 -7.88 -7.52
CA MET A 88 0.74 -6.71 -8.26
C MET A 88 -0.80 -6.65 -8.32
N LEU A 89 -1.48 -7.79 -8.47
CA LEU A 89 -2.94 -7.84 -8.39
C LEU A 89 -3.43 -7.40 -7.00
N ALA A 90 -2.75 -7.81 -5.93
CA ALA A 90 -3.10 -7.44 -4.56
C ALA A 90 -2.84 -5.94 -4.27
N PHE A 91 -1.60 -5.47 -4.45
CA PHE A 91 -1.19 -4.12 -4.06
C PHE A 91 -1.30 -3.09 -5.18
N GLY A 92 -0.95 -3.47 -6.40
CA GLY A 92 -1.07 -2.61 -7.58
C GLY A 92 -2.52 -2.18 -7.82
N THR A 93 -3.51 -3.05 -7.56
CA THR A 93 -4.93 -2.68 -7.62
C THR A 93 -5.28 -1.57 -6.62
N ALA A 94 -4.80 -1.67 -5.38
CA ALA A 94 -5.05 -0.64 -4.37
C ALA A 94 -4.45 0.71 -4.77
N VAL A 95 -3.23 0.70 -5.36
CA VAL A 95 -2.57 1.91 -5.85
C VAL A 95 -3.27 2.47 -7.08
N ALA A 96 -3.54 1.65 -8.11
CA ALA A 96 -4.16 2.09 -9.36
C ALA A 96 -5.55 2.72 -9.15
N ARG A 97 -6.34 2.23 -8.18
CA ARG A 97 -7.63 2.84 -7.83
C ARG A 97 -7.49 4.23 -7.21
N ARG A 98 -6.35 4.55 -6.61
CA ARG A 98 -6.11 5.85 -5.94
C ARG A 98 -5.52 6.90 -6.87
N ILE A 99 -4.58 6.50 -7.73
CA ILE A 99 -3.83 7.44 -8.58
C ILE A 99 -4.17 7.32 -10.08
N GLY A 100 -5.10 6.44 -10.43
CA GLY A 100 -5.54 6.19 -11.80
C GLY A 100 -4.51 5.47 -12.67
N THR A 101 -4.86 5.27 -13.94
CA THR A 101 -4.06 4.47 -14.89
C THR A 101 -2.69 5.07 -15.18
N ARG A 102 -2.65 6.36 -15.52
CA ARG A 102 -1.39 7.04 -15.86
C ARG A 102 -0.44 7.09 -14.65
N GLY A 103 -0.97 7.52 -13.50
CA GLY A 103 -0.20 7.59 -12.26
C GLY A 103 0.35 6.22 -11.84
N PHE A 104 -0.39 5.13 -12.06
CA PHE A 104 0.08 3.78 -11.78
C PHE A 104 1.36 3.42 -12.55
N PHE A 105 1.42 3.72 -13.86
CA PHE A 105 2.60 3.43 -14.66
C PHE A 105 3.77 4.33 -14.28
N GLU A 106 3.55 5.62 -14.10
CA GLU A 106 4.59 6.57 -13.67
C GLU A 106 5.17 6.15 -12.32
N PHE A 107 4.32 5.84 -11.35
CA PHE A 107 4.73 5.36 -10.04
C PHE A 107 5.52 4.04 -10.12
N SER A 108 5.03 3.07 -10.90
CA SER A 108 5.69 1.77 -11.04
C SER A 108 7.08 1.89 -11.68
N ILE A 109 7.20 2.71 -12.74
CA ILE A 109 8.48 2.99 -13.40
C ILE A 109 9.43 3.70 -12.45
N LEU A 110 8.97 4.73 -11.71
CA LEU A 110 9.82 5.42 -10.74
C LEU A 110 10.34 4.48 -9.65
N CYS A 111 9.47 3.63 -9.10
CA CYS A 111 9.87 2.66 -8.08
C CYS A 111 10.86 1.62 -8.62
N GLY A 112 10.66 1.11 -9.82
CA GLY A 112 11.61 0.17 -10.41
C GLY A 112 12.94 0.85 -10.77
N VAL A 113 12.94 2.04 -11.35
CA VAL A 113 14.19 2.79 -11.63
C VAL A 113 14.95 3.07 -10.33
N ALA A 114 14.24 3.50 -9.28
CA ALA A 114 14.83 3.66 -7.95
C ALA A 114 15.43 2.34 -7.43
N GLY A 115 14.71 1.22 -7.58
CA GLY A 115 15.20 -0.10 -7.20
C GLY A 115 16.47 -0.52 -7.97
N ALA A 116 16.52 -0.31 -9.28
CA ALA A 116 17.69 -0.57 -10.10
C ALA A 116 18.89 0.30 -9.69
N LEU A 117 18.67 1.59 -9.42
CA LEU A 117 19.70 2.51 -8.92
C LEU A 117 20.21 2.09 -7.54
N THR A 118 19.32 1.71 -6.62
CA THR A 118 19.71 1.19 -5.31
C THR A 118 20.50 -0.12 -5.45
N HIS A 119 20.07 -1.03 -6.32
CA HIS A 119 20.79 -2.26 -6.58
C HIS A 119 22.19 -1.99 -7.14
N LEU A 120 22.32 -1.06 -8.10
CA LEU A 120 23.60 -0.64 -8.67
C LEU A 120 24.55 -0.09 -7.61
N ALA A 121 24.05 0.77 -6.72
CA ALA A 121 24.85 1.38 -5.66
C ALA A 121 25.38 0.34 -4.66
N LEU A 122 24.59 -0.71 -4.39
CA LEU A 122 24.95 -1.75 -3.42
C LEU A 122 25.78 -2.90 -4.02
N HIS A 123 25.65 -3.15 -5.32
CA HIS A 123 26.21 -4.32 -6.00
C HIS A 123 27.05 -3.90 -7.21
N TRP A 124 27.93 -2.91 -7.03
CA TRP A 124 28.72 -2.36 -8.10
C TRP A 124 29.62 -3.42 -8.75
N GLY A 125 29.57 -3.52 -10.08
CA GLY A 125 30.39 -4.47 -10.84
C GLY A 125 29.89 -5.92 -10.84
N GLU A 126 28.77 -6.22 -10.17
CA GLU A 126 28.25 -7.58 -10.13
C GLU A 126 27.69 -8.04 -11.49
N MET A 127 28.02 -9.29 -11.88
CA MET A 127 27.56 -9.90 -13.13
C MET A 127 26.16 -10.51 -13.03
N ALA A 128 25.60 -10.62 -11.83
CA ALA A 128 24.29 -11.20 -11.61
C ALA A 128 23.19 -10.32 -12.25
N PRO A 129 22.39 -10.87 -13.19
CA PRO A 129 21.31 -10.13 -13.82
C PRO A 129 20.13 -9.94 -12.88
N VAL A 130 19.66 -8.70 -12.79
CA VAL A 130 18.43 -8.33 -12.10
C VAL A 130 17.30 -8.30 -13.11
N VAL A 131 16.22 -9.03 -12.79
CA VAL A 131 15.01 -9.14 -13.62
C VAL A 131 13.77 -9.11 -12.73
N GLY A 132 12.64 -8.70 -13.29
CA GLY A 132 11.33 -8.77 -12.67
C GLY A 132 10.82 -7.44 -12.13
N ALA A 133 9.50 -7.36 -11.99
CA ALA A 133 8.79 -6.16 -11.52
C ALA A 133 8.84 -5.94 -10.00
N SER A 134 9.63 -6.73 -9.27
CA SER A 134 9.61 -6.81 -7.81
C SER A 134 9.89 -5.47 -7.12
N ALA A 135 10.80 -4.65 -7.66
CA ALA A 135 11.05 -3.30 -7.17
C ALA A 135 9.83 -2.38 -7.32
N ALA A 136 9.16 -2.42 -8.48
CA ALA A 136 7.92 -1.67 -8.71
C ALA A 136 6.81 -2.14 -7.75
N ILE A 137 6.66 -3.44 -7.56
CA ILE A 137 5.65 -4.05 -6.67
C ILE A 137 5.94 -3.73 -5.20
N SER A 138 7.20 -3.69 -4.79
CA SER A 138 7.59 -3.27 -3.44
C SER A 138 7.21 -1.80 -3.17
N GLY A 139 7.40 -0.95 -4.18
CA GLY A 139 6.86 0.42 -4.18
C GLY A 139 5.35 0.45 -4.08
N GLN A 140 4.63 -0.40 -4.84
CA GLN A 140 3.17 -0.49 -4.79
C GLN A 140 2.67 -0.96 -3.42
N MET A 141 3.35 -1.90 -2.77
CA MET A 141 3.07 -2.31 -1.41
C MET A 141 3.23 -1.13 -0.43
N ALA A 142 4.34 -0.39 -0.51
CA ALA A 142 4.55 0.81 0.30
C ALA A 142 3.48 1.89 0.04
N GLY A 143 3.11 2.12 -1.22
CA GLY A 143 2.05 3.04 -1.62
C GLY A 143 0.67 2.62 -1.08
N ALA A 144 0.33 1.34 -1.19
CA ALA A 144 -0.90 0.78 -0.65
C ALA A 144 -0.97 0.95 0.87
N LEU A 145 0.11 0.64 1.60
CA LEU A 145 0.21 0.86 3.04
C LEU A 145 0.01 2.35 3.39
N ARG A 146 0.63 3.26 2.63
CA ARG A 146 0.43 4.70 2.80
C ARG A 146 -1.05 5.07 2.68
N PHE A 147 -1.78 4.52 1.71
CA PHE A 147 -3.20 4.82 1.56
C PHE A 147 -4.08 4.22 2.66
N VAL A 148 -3.69 3.10 3.25
CA VAL A 148 -4.43 2.49 4.38
C VAL A 148 -4.27 3.33 5.65
N PHE A 149 -3.04 3.74 5.99
CA PHE A 149 -2.76 4.41 7.25
C PHE A 149 -2.99 5.92 7.22
N PHE A 150 -2.78 6.58 6.07
CA PHE A 150 -2.84 8.04 6.00
C PHE A 150 -4.13 8.60 5.40
N ALA A 151 -5.05 7.77 4.88
CA ALA A 151 -6.37 8.23 4.43
C ALA A 151 -7.37 8.48 5.59
N LYS A 152 -7.03 8.10 6.83
CA LYS A 152 -7.92 8.21 8.01
C LYS A 152 -7.81 9.52 8.81
N ARG A 153 -6.97 10.49 8.42
CA ARG A 153 -6.98 11.82 9.07
C ARG A 153 -7.96 12.76 8.37
N LEU A 154 -9.24 12.66 8.72
CA LEU A 154 -10.18 13.76 8.45
C LEU A 154 -10.16 14.76 9.62
N PRO A 155 -10.28 16.08 9.37
CA PRO A 155 -10.27 17.11 10.41
C PRO A 155 -11.53 16.99 11.28
N GLY A 156 -11.37 16.68 12.56
CA GLY A 156 -12.53 16.58 13.46
C GLY A 156 -12.36 15.71 14.70
N GLU A 157 -11.25 14.99 14.86
CA GLU A 157 -10.89 14.37 16.15
C GLU A 157 -10.53 15.48 17.15
N ARG A 158 -11.55 16.11 17.73
CA ARG A 158 -11.39 16.74 19.03
C ARG A 158 -11.02 15.64 20.00
N ALA A 159 -9.92 15.86 20.72
CA ALA A 159 -9.63 15.12 21.94
C ALA A 159 -10.92 15.04 22.78
N PRO A 160 -11.23 13.91 23.42
CA PRO A 160 -12.40 13.84 24.29
C PRO A 160 -12.26 14.89 25.40
N ASP A 161 -13.10 15.93 25.33
CA ASP A 161 -13.31 16.90 26.41
C ASP A 161 -13.99 16.17 27.57
N SER A 162 -13.19 15.49 28.39
CA SER A 162 -13.68 14.83 29.61
C SER A 162 -13.10 15.43 30.89
N LEU A 163 -12.57 16.66 30.88
CA LEU A 163 -11.97 17.26 32.09
C LEU A 163 -12.37 18.70 32.43
N THR A 164 -13.40 19.30 31.82
CA THR A 164 -13.84 20.64 32.21
C THR A 164 -15.36 20.82 32.15
N ARG A 165 -16.09 20.10 33.01
CA ARG A 165 -17.44 20.54 33.40
C ARG A 165 -17.73 20.27 34.87
N HIS A 166 -16.97 20.93 35.73
CA HIS A 166 -17.43 21.32 37.06
C HIS A 166 -17.56 22.85 37.09
N SER A 167 -18.71 23.36 36.69
CA SER A 167 -19.19 24.65 37.20
C SER A 167 -20.23 24.35 38.27
N PRO A 168 -20.04 24.82 39.52
CA PRO A 168 -20.99 24.60 40.60
C PRO A 168 -22.29 25.37 40.29
N ALA A 169 -23.41 24.69 40.52
CA ALA A 169 -24.73 25.25 40.36
C ALA A 169 -24.91 26.51 41.24
N SER A 170 -25.52 27.50 40.62
CA SER A 170 -26.07 28.72 41.21
C SER A 170 -26.87 28.46 42.50
N ALA A 171 -26.44 29.05 43.61
CA ALA A 171 -27.20 29.13 44.84
C ALA A 171 -28.36 30.15 44.69
N PRO A 172 -29.58 29.86 45.20
CA PRO A 172 -30.62 30.87 45.35
C PRO A 172 -30.46 31.64 46.68
N PRO A 173 -30.78 32.95 46.75
CA PRO A 173 -30.81 33.70 48.00
C PRO A 173 -32.23 33.73 48.61
N CYS A 174 -32.30 34.18 49.88
CA CYS A 174 -33.49 34.45 50.71
C CYS A 174 -33.90 33.25 51.61
N GLY A 175 -34.03 33.34 52.94
CA GLY A 175 -33.94 34.43 53.90
C GLY A 175 -34.81 34.09 55.13
N ILE A 176 -34.31 34.39 56.33
CA ILE A 176 -35.08 34.67 57.58
C ILE A 176 -35.56 33.49 58.46
N THR A 177 -34.74 33.22 59.49
CA THR A 177 -35.01 32.99 60.93
C THR A 177 -36.21 32.18 61.46
N ALA A 178 -35.93 31.13 62.26
CA ALA A 178 -36.49 30.83 63.61
C ALA A 178 -35.96 29.44 64.06
N SER A 179 -35.03 29.31 65.01
CA SER A 179 -35.22 29.34 66.47
C SER A 179 -36.01 28.15 67.07
N SER A 180 -35.28 27.08 67.41
CA SER A 180 -35.26 26.36 68.71
C SER A 180 -36.47 25.61 69.30
N ARG A 181 -36.15 24.40 69.84
CA ARG A 181 -36.76 23.63 70.97
C ARG A 181 -38.12 22.96 70.70
N SER A 182 -38.23 21.64 70.80
CA SER A 182 -38.30 20.75 72.00
C SER A 182 -39.61 20.85 72.77
N SER A 183 -40.27 19.68 72.89
CA SER A 183 -41.10 19.18 74.01
C SER A 183 -42.64 19.13 73.86
N TYR A 184 -43.12 17.88 73.87
CA TYR A 184 -44.18 17.31 74.73
C TYR A 184 -45.70 17.44 74.43
N SER A 185 -46.34 16.25 74.40
CA SER A 185 -47.62 15.86 75.05
C SER A 185 -48.99 16.11 74.42
N GLY A 186 -49.75 15.01 74.32
CA GLY A 186 -51.22 14.91 74.32
C GLY A 186 -51.68 13.68 73.53
N SER A 187 -51.90 12.47 74.09
CA SER A 187 -52.95 11.98 75.02
C SER A 187 -54.39 12.08 74.48
N SER A 188 -55.06 10.91 74.41
CA SER A 188 -56.50 10.60 74.18
C SER A 188 -56.70 9.84 72.86
N SER A 189 -57.36 8.68 72.73
CA SER A 189 -58.19 7.84 73.60
C SER A 189 -58.56 6.56 72.83
N MET A 190 -58.71 5.42 73.52
CA MET A 190 -59.31 4.15 73.04
C MET A 190 -60.80 4.32 72.62
N PRO A 191 -61.42 3.38 71.87
CA PRO A 191 -61.99 2.14 72.46
C PRO A 191 -61.85 0.84 71.62
N ILE A 192 -61.60 -0.25 72.36
CA ILE A 192 -62.17 -1.62 72.31
C ILE A 192 -62.93 -2.09 71.05
N SER A 193 -62.48 -3.21 70.45
CA SER A 193 -63.28 -4.44 70.19
C SER A 193 -62.46 -5.51 69.47
N GLY A 194 -62.49 -6.75 69.99
CA GLY A 194 -61.99 -7.96 69.31
C GLY A 194 -61.03 -8.79 70.15
#